data_AF-A0A357HFL5-F1
#
_entry.id   AF-A0A357HFL5-F1
#
_cell.length_a   1.000
_cell.length_b   1.000
_cell.length_c   1.000
_cell.angle_alpha   90.00
_cell.angle_beta   90.00
_cell.angle_gamma   90.00
#
_symmetry.space_group_name_H-M   'P 1'
#
loop_
_entity.id
_entity.type
_entity.pdbx_description
1 polymer ?
#
loop_
_entity_poly.entity_id
_entity_poly.type
_entity_poly.pdbx_seq_one_letter_code
_entity_poly.pdbx_strand_id
1 'polypeptide(L)'
;IIKGIYPLKSVGKSKNEVQLLGSGTILREVEKAADMLDKDWSVKSNIWSVTSFNELTREAHSVDRDNRFLVGDKQKTPYITKCLKNAKGPVIAATDYMRNYAEQVRKYI
;
A
#
# COMPACT_ATOMS: atom_id res chain seq x y z
N ILE A 1 0.44 -1.47 -12.03
CA ILE A 1 -0.59 -2.49 -12.39
C ILE A 1 -0.02 -3.90 -12.34
N ILE A 2 0.89 -4.31 -13.24
CA ILE A 2 1.39 -5.71 -13.31
C ILE A 2 2.03 -6.18 -12.00
N LYS A 3 2.81 -5.31 -11.34
CA LYS A 3 3.55 -5.64 -10.11
C LYS A 3 2.71 -5.66 -8.82
N GLY A 4 1.40 -5.47 -8.90
CA GLY A 4 0.49 -5.64 -7.74
C GLY A 4 0.05 -4.36 -7.02
N ILE A 5 0.71 -3.22 -7.20
CA ILE A 5 0.28 -1.92 -6.61
C ILE A 5 0.69 -0.74 -7.51
N TYR A 6 -0.06 0.36 -7.46
CA TYR A 6 0.31 1.65 -8.05
C TYR A 6 -0.47 2.82 -7.40
N PRO A 7 0.07 4.06 -7.40
CA PRO A 7 -0.67 5.22 -6.93
C PRO A 7 -1.82 5.53 -7.90
N LEU A 8 -3.03 5.67 -7.37
CA LEU A 8 -4.22 5.95 -8.17
C LEU A 8 -4.47 7.46 -8.28
N LYS A 9 -4.65 8.12 -7.14
CA LYS A 9 -4.87 9.57 -7.04
C LYS A 9 -4.66 10.03 -5.59
N SER A 10 -4.57 11.35 -5.39
CA SER A 10 -4.59 11.97 -4.06
C SER A 10 -5.80 12.87 -3.94
N VAL A 11 -6.36 12.95 -2.73
CA VAL A 11 -7.50 13.80 -2.37
C VAL A 11 -7.08 14.71 -1.22
N GLY A 12 -7.43 15.99 -1.31
CA GLY A 12 -7.17 16.97 -0.28
C GLY A 12 -5.78 17.63 -0.28
N LYS A 13 -5.66 18.69 0.51
CA LYS A 13 -4.42 19.43 0.77
C LYS A 13 -4.32 19.75 2.26
N SER A 14 -3.66 18.87 3.00
CA SER A 14 -3.47 19.00 4.44
C SER A 14 -2.09 18.54 4.86
N LYS A 15 -1.65 18.99 6.05
CA LYS A 15 -0.46 18.47 6.72
C LYS A 15 -0.71 17.07 7.30
N ASN A 16 -1.96 16.80 7.70
CA ASN A 16 -2.38 15.47 8.14
C ASN A 16 -2.64 14.64 6.90
N GLU A 17 -1.87 13.56 6.70
CA GLU A 17 -2.05 12.68 5.55
C GLU A 17 -2.09 11.20 5.93
N VAL A 18 -2.81 10.41 5.12
CA VAL A 18 -2.95 8.95 5.25
C VAL A 18 -2.76 8.27 3.90
N GLN A 19 -2.42 6.97 3.93
CA GLN A 19 -2.34 6.12 2.75
C GLN A 19 -3.48 5.11 2.77
N LEU A 20 -4.29 5.10 1.71
CA LEU A 20 -5.44 4.20 1.61
C LEU A 20 -5.20 3.20 0.49
N LEU A 21 -5.15 1.91 0.83
CA LEU A 21 -4.99 0.81 -0.11
C LEU A 21 -6.35 0.15 -0.35
N GLY A 22 -6.74 0.04 -1.61
CA GLY A 22 -7.97 -0.64 -2.01
C GLY A 22 -7.73 -1.67 -3.12
N SER A 23 -8.52 -2.74 -3.13
CA SER A 23 -8.52 -3.75 -4.19
C SER A 23 -9.94 -4.12 -4.61
N GLY A 24 -10.10 -4.60 -5.85
CA GLY A 24 -11.39 -5.11 -6.32
C GLY A 24 -12.49 -4.05 -6.25
N THR A 25 -13.69 -4.47 -5.86
CA THR A 25 -14.87 -3.60 -5.75
C THR A 25 -14.74 -2.57 -4.62
N ILE A 26 -14.05 -2.93 -3.53
CA ILE A 26 -13.86 -2.06 -2.35
C ILE A 26 -13.00 -0.83 -2.63
N LEU A 27 -12.21 -0.81 -3.72
CA LEU A 27 -11.45 0.38 -4.11
C LEU A 27 -12.36 1.61 -4.29
N ARG A 28 -13.62 1.43 -4.75
CA ARG A 28 -14.58 2.54 -4.88
C ARG A 28 -14.99 3.13 -3.54
N GLU A 29 -15.13 2.29 -2.51
CA GLU A 29 -15.46 2.74 -1.16
C GLU A 29 -14.25 3.43 -0.49
N VAL A 30 -13.03 2.97 -0.81
CA VAL A 30 -11.80 3.66 -0.42
C VAL A 30 -11.70 5.07 -1.02
N GLU A 31 -12.09 5.24 -2.30
CA GLU A 31 -12.16 6.56 -2.93
C GLU A 31 -13.16 7.49 -2.22
N LYS A 32 -14.35 6.98 -1.88
CA LYS A 32 -15.35 7.75 -1.12
C LYS A 32 -14.86 8.13 0.28
N ALA A 33 -14.19 7.20 0.97
CA ALA A 33 -13.61 7.46 2.29
C ALA A 33 -12.55 8.57 2.22
N ALA A 34 -11.75 8.62 1.15
CA ALA A 34 -10.80 9.70 0.92
C ALA A 34 -11.48 11.07 0.78
N ASP A 35 -12.60 11.12 0.05
CA ASP A 35 -13.39 12.35 -0.11
C ASP A 35 -14.01 12.80 1.22
N MET A 36 -14.49 11.87 2.04
CA MET A 36 -15.01 12.17 3.38
C MET A 36 -13.90 12.67 4.31
N LEU A 37 -12.74 11.99 4.31
CA LEU A 37 -11.57 12.37 5.11
C LEU A 37 -11.11 13.80 4.85
N ASP A 38 -11.10 14.23 3.59
CA ASP A 38 -10.76 15.61 3.23
C ASP A 38 -11.84 16.60 3.67
N LYS A 39 -13.11 16.34 3.33
CA LYS A 39 -14.23 17.27 3.59
C LYS A 39 -14.52 17.48 5.07
N ASP A 40 -14.57 16.40 5.84
CA ASP A 40 -15.12 16.45 7.18
C ASP A 40 -14.02 16.60 8.24
N TRP A 41 -12.78 16.18 7.93
CA TRP A 41 -11.66 16.19 8.88
C TRP A 41 -10.39 16.89 8.37
N SER A 42 -10.38 17.45 7.16
CA SER A 42 -9.18 18.06 6.56
C SER A 42 -7.98 17.12 6.57
N VAL A 43 -8.19 15.85 6.21
CA VAL A 43 -7.14 14.83 6.12
C VAL A 43 -6.86 14.51 4.65
N LYS A 44 -5.62 14.76 4.21
CA LYS A 44 -5.16 14.40 2.86
C LYS A 44 -5.05 12.88 2.75
N SER A 45 -5.57 12.32 1.68
CA SER A 45 -5.52 10.88 1.43
C SER A 45 -4.82 10.58 0.12
N ASN A 46 -3.79 9.73 0.15
CA ASN A 46 -3.19 9.17 -1.06
C ASN A 46 -3.74 7.76 -1.28
N ILE A 47 -4.42 7.54 -2.41
CA ILE A 47 -5.09 6.29 -2.72
C ILE A 47 -4.17 5.43 -3.59
N TRP A 48 -4.06 4.16 -3.20
CA TRP A 48 -3.29 3.13 -3.88
C TRP A 48 -4.22 2.02 -4.36
N SER A 49 -4.15 1.73 -5.66
CA SER A 49 -4.84 0.57 -6.24
C SER A 49 -3.93 -0.64 -6.13
N VAL A 50 -4.36 -1.61 -5.31
CA VAL A 50 -3.66 -2.87 -5.11
C VAL A 50 -4.34 -3.93 -5.98
N THR A 51 -3.69 -4.27 -7.09
CA THR A 51 -4.19 -5.25 -8.06
C THR A 51 -3.91 -6.69 -7.62
N SER A 52 -2.91 -6.94 -6.78
CA SER A 52 -2.63 -8.26 -6.22
C SER A 52 -1.76 -8.18 -4.97
N PHE A 53 -2.34 -8.44 -3.80
CA PHE A 53 -1.56 -8.59 -2.56
C PHE A 53 -0.70 -9.86 -2.60
N ASN A 54 -1.18 -10.93 -3.24
CA ASN A 54 -0.45 -12.19 -3.36
C ASN A 54 0.88 -12.02 -4.10
N GLU A 55 0.89 -11.28 -5.22
CA GLU A 55 2.11 -11.05 -5.98
C GLU A 55 3.10 -10.17 -5.23
N LEU A 56 2.62 -9.16 -4.49
CA LEU A 56 3.47 -8.34 -3.62
C LEU A 56 4.12 -9.16 -2.52
N THR A 57 3.37 -10.05 -1.87
CA THR A 57 3.89 -10.93 -0.84
C THR A 57 4.89 -11.94 -1.40
N ARG A 58 4.62 -12.53 -2.57
CA ARG A 58 5.55 -13.45 -3.25
C ARG A 58 6.87 -12.77 -3.60
N GLU A 59 6.81 -11.58 -4.19
CA GLU A 59 8.01 -10.80 -4.53
C GLU A 59 8.80 -10.43 -3.29
N ALA A 60 8.12 -9.97 -2.24
CA ALA A 60 8.77 -9.57 -1.00
C ALA A 60 9.41 -10.75 -0.25
N HIS A 61 8.76 -11.93 -0.24
CA HIS A 61 9.37 -13.16 0.26
C HIS A 61 10.60 -13.58 -0.55
N SER A 62 10.58 -13.42 -1.87
CA SER A 62 11.74 -13.68 -2.71
C SER A 62 12.90 -12.74 -2.38
N VAL A 63 12.60 -11.46 -2.16
CA VAL A 63 13.60 -10.46 -1.74
C VAL A 63 14.18 -10.79 -0.37
N ASP A 64 13.36 -11.18 0.60
CA ASP A 64 13.83 -11.62 1.92
C ASP A 64 14.74 -12.84 1.84
N ARG A 65 14.36 -13.81 1.01
CA ARG A 65 15.15 -15.02 0.78
C ARG A 65 16.51 -14.65 0.20
N ASP A 66 16.54 -13.85 -0.87
CA ASP A 66 17.78 -13.41 -1.51
C ASP A 66 18.67 -12.66 -0.52
N ASN A 67 18.10 -11.71 0.22
CA ASN A 67 18.82 -10.89 1.19
C ASN A 67 19.41 -11.72 2.35
N ARG A 68 18.83 -12.86 2.69
CA ARG A 68 19.37 -13.77 3.72
C ARG A 68 20.72 -14.35 3.31
N PHE A 69 20.96 -14.53 2.01
CA PHE A 69 22.18 -15.15 1.48
C PHE A 69 23.18 -14.13 0.91
N LEU A 70 22.83 -12.84 0.88
CA LEU A 70 23.72 -11.76 0.44
C LEU A 70 24.53 -11.22 1.62
N VAL A 71 25.85 -11.49 1.63
CA VAL A 71 26.81 -10.94 2.59
C VAL A 71 27.65 -9.88 1.90
N GLY A 72 27.66 -8.64 2.41
CA GLY A 72 28.51 -7.54 1.92
C GLY A 72 27.91 -6.69 0.79
N ASP A 73 26.85 -7.17 0.12
CA ASP A 73 26.16 -6.44 -0.94
C ASP A 73 24.96 -5.61 -0.45
N LYS A 74 24.53 -4.65 -1.27
CA LYS A 74 23.35 -3.83 -1.00
C LYS A 74 22.08 -4.69 -1.03
N GLN A 75 21.40 -4.77 0.11
CA GLN A 75 20.12 -5.49 0.23
C GLN A 75 19.08 -4.97 -0.77
N LYS A 76 18.37 -5.91 -1.40
CA LYS A 76 17.24 -5.62 -2.27
C LYS A 76 16.06 -5.12 -1.43
N THR A 77 15.27 -4.20 -1.97
CA THR A 77 14.06 -3.69 -1.32
C THR A 77 12.83 -4.23 -2.04
N PRO A 78 11.82 -4.79 -1.32
CA PRO A 78 10.57 -5.24 -1.92
C PRO A 78 9.86 -4.12 -2.69
N TYR A 79 9.07 -4.49 -3.69
CA TYR A 79 8.38 -3.54 -4.56
C TYR A 79 7.38 -2.68 -3.79
N ILE A 80 6.56 -3.27 -2.91
CA ILE A 80 5.61 -2.52 -2.09
C ILE A 80 6.32 -1.50 -1.18
N THR A 81 7.45 -1.89 -0.58
CA THR A 81 8.28 -1.00 0.23
C THR A 81 8.85 0.15 -0.60
N LYS A 82 9.29 -0.11 -1.84
CA LYS A 82 9.75 0.95 -2.75
C LYS A 82 8.63 1.93 -3.08
N CYS A 83 7.41 1.45 -3.31
CA CYS A 83 6.25 2.30 -3.61
C CYS A 83 5.89 3.18 -2.41
N LEU A 84 5.86 2.62 -1.21
CA LEU A 84 5.42 3.32 0.00
C LEU A 84 6.55 4.06 0.74
N LYS A 85 7.81 3.96 0.29
CA LYS A 85 8.98 4.55 0.98
C LYS A 85 8.83 6.04 1.34
N ASN A 86 8.23 6.82 0.45
CA ASN A 86 8.05 8.27 0.62
C ASN A 86 6.63 8.64 1.06
N ALA A 87 5.78 7.64 1.30
CA ALA A 87 4.43 7.83 1.77
C ALA A 87 4.49 8.22 3.26
N LYS A 88 3.70 9.21 3.68
CA LYS A 88 3.66 9.62 5.08
C LYS A 88 2.31 9.29 5.70
N GLY A 89 2.33 9.21 7.03
CA GLY A 89 1.15 8.88 7.83
C GLY A 89 0.80 7.39 7.80
N PRO A 90 -0.31 7.04 8.46
CA PRO A 90 -0.72 5.66 8.61
C PRO A 90 -1.18 5.06 7.27
N VAL A 91 -0.99 3.75 7.15
CA VAL A 91 -1.45 2.94 6.01
C VAL A 91 -2.67 2.13 6.44
N ILE A 92 -3.78 2.32 5.73
CA ILE A 92 -5.05 1.62 5.94
C ILE A 92 -5.37 0.85 4.66
N ALA A 93 -5.72 -0.42 4.79
CA ALA A 93 -6.11 -1.27 3.68
C ALA A 93 -7.54 -1.79 3.85
N ALA A 94 -8.32 -1.77 2.78
CA ALA A 94 -9.67 -2.33 2.74
C ALA A 94 -9.88 -3.18 1.49
N THR A 95 -10.41 -4.39 1.68
CA THR A 95 -10.65 -5.38 0.62
C THR A 95 -11.96 -6.12 0.89
N ASP A 96 -12.53 -6.76 -0.13
CA ASP A 96 -13.69 -7.67 -0.02
C ASP A 96 -13.34 -9.05 0.55
N TYR A 97 -12.06 -9.31 0.82
CA TYR A 97 -11.56 -10.53 1.43
C TYR A 97 -11.35 -10.39 2.94
N MET A 98 -11.15 -11.53 3.61
CA MET A 98 -10.73 -11.57 5.01
C MET A 98 -9.50 -10.70 5.25
N ARG A 99 -9.40 -10.10 6.44
CA ARG A 99 -8.30 -9.19 6.83
C ARG A 99 -6.90 -9.74 6.53
N ASN A 100 -6.69 -11.05 6.69
CA ASN A 100 -5.42 -11.73 6.39
C ASN A 100 -4.94 -11.52 4.95
N TYR A 101 -5.85 -11.29 3.99
CA TYR A 101 -5.50 -11.06 2.60
C TYR A 101 -4.70 -9.77 2.38
N ALA A 102 -4.97 -8.71 3.15
CA ALA A 102 -4.17 -7.50 3.14
C ALA A 102 -3.01 -7.56 4.14
N GLU A 103 -3.19 -8.25 5.29
CA GLU A 103 -2.14 -8.35 6.33
C GLU A 103 -0.90 -9.15 5.87
N GLN A 104 -0.99 -9.97 4.82
CA GLN A 104 0.19 -10.71 4.29
C GLN A 104 1.34 -9.81 3.85
N VAL A 105 1.12 -8.51 3.57
CA VAL A 105 2.18 -7.56 3.22
C VAL A 105 2.66 -6.73 4.42
N ARG A 106 2.14 -6.97 5.63
CA ARG A 106 2.37 -6.13 6.83
C ARG A 106 3.84 -5.90 7.13
N LYS A 107 4.70 -6.89 6.94
CA LYS A 107 6.16 -6.80 7.17
C LYS A 107 6.84 -5.78 6.25
N TYR A 108 6.26 -5.49 5.09
CA TYR A 108 6.89 -4.76 4.00
C TYR A 108 6.33 -3.33 3.81
N ILE A 109 5.40 -2.93 4.65
CA ILE A 109 4.78 -1.60 4.69
C ILE A 109 5.51 -0.72 5.70
#